data_AF-A0A1V5DAY5-F1
#
_entry.id   AF-A0A1V5DAY5-F1
#
_cell.length_a   1.000
_cell.length_b   1.000
_cell.length_c   1.000
_cell.angle_alpha   90.00
_cell.angle_beta   90.00
_cell.angle_gamma   90.00
#
_symmetry.space_group_name_H-M   'P 1'
#
loop_
_entity.id
_entity.type
_entity.pdbx_description
1 polymer ?
#
loop_
_entity_poly.entity_id
_entity_poly.type
_entity_poly.pdbx_seq_one_letter_code
_entity_poly.pdbx_strand_id
1 'polypeptide(L)'
;MRDERGITLIELIIFIIVGGLFVPLVYIAFNSVIRDLTTPETVIKTRFIAEAKMEDITKEAYDSIPSPAAYTAVNTDSRFTDASYNGYQWKWEITDIVFRDNTGTTPYTTTIASTPQNTWTANTTYGLGAYVRPTTANGHFYRVYFPKWQANTAYRNGNNIIPTTWNGHVYRLYYPSWQANTQYTPNSSVSYFNSQLFYKVVPPGSSWNSSTWYDAGDIIVSSDSQYVYRCDSCWWWCIQGSSEPSWGAMYVSDYWITWRRIDLKSGLTQPSWPAEGGTVVDNNITWRAYAIKSGSTAPSWQTGSGSITSDGSYAQWLEDTSMRSSTTEPAWPTATGGFIDDNSLKWVESNVYKLIKVYVRSPSCGSDACAYITTNVVTGRNYTTRP
;
A
#
# COMPACT_ATOMS: atom_id res chain seq x y z
N MET A 1 -45.39 -26.83 83.79
CA MET A 1 -45.98 -25.48 83.69
C MET A 1 -45.52 -24.89 82.38
N ARG A 2 -46.43 -24.72 81.41
CA ARG A 2 -46.16 -23.96 80.18
C ARG A 2 -46.63 -22.54 80.44
N ASP A 3 -45.70 -21.59 80.38
CA ASP A 3 -46.01 -20.16 80.32
C ASP A 3 -46.68 -19.91 78.96
N GLU A 4 -48.01 -19.87 78.92
CA GLU A 4 -48.77 -19.38 77.76
C GLU A 4 -48.65 -17.85 77.72
N ARG A 5 -47.52 -17.35 77.22
CA ARG A 5 -47.35 -15.92 76.95
C ARG A 5 -48.08 -15.57 75.67
N GLY A 6 -49.28 -14.98 75.81
CA GLY A 6 -49.98 -14.35 74.70
C GLY A 6 -49.20 -13.13 74.18
N ILE A 7 -49.32 -12.85 72.88
CA ILE A 7 -48.78 -11.65 72.25
C ILE A 7 -49.42 -10.41 72.90
N THR A 8 -48.59 -9.49 73.36
CA THR A 8 -49.06 -8.23 73.92
C THR A 8 -49.57 -7.30 72.81
N LEU A 9 -50.54 -6.44 73.14
CA LEU A 9 -51.09 -5.47 72.19
C LEU A 9 -49.99 -4.60 71.54
N ILE A 10 -48.94 -4.27 72.30
CA ILE A 10 -47.84 -3.46 71.79
C ILE A 10 -46.93 -4.21 70.83
N GLU A 11 -46.68 -5.51 71.06
CA GLU A 11 -45.96 -6.36 70.09
C GLU A 11 -46.73 -6.46 68.77
N LEU A 12 -48.06 -6.55 68.82
CA LEU A 12 -48.90 -6.59 67.62
C LEU A 12 -48.82 -5.28 66.82
N ILE A 13 -48.90 -4.12 67.48
CA ILE A 13 -48.81 -2.80 66.82
C ILE A 13 -47.43 -2.65 66.15
N ILE A 14 -46.35 -3.02 66.84
CA ILE A 14 -44.99 -2.96 66.28
C ILE A 14 -44.86 -3.88 65.08
N PHE A 15 -45.40 -5.10 65.14
CA PHE A 15 -45.36 -6.04 64.01
C PHE A 15 -46.08 -5.49 62.76
N ILE A 16 -47.22 -4.81 62.95
CA ILE A 16 -47.96 -4.19 61.85
C ILE A 16 -47.17 -3.02 61.24
N ILE A 17 -46.57 -2.15 62.07
CA ILE A 17 -45.78 -1.00 61.58
C ILE A 17 -44.54 -1.48 60.82
N VAL A 18 -43.81 -2.45 61.39
CA VAL A 18 -42.62 -3.04 60.75
C VAL A 18 -43.04 -3.75 59.46
N GLY A 19 -44.06 -4.60 59.48
CA GLY A 19 -44.57 -5.26 58.28
C GLY A 19 -45.01 -4.26 57.19
N GLY A 20 -45.73 -3.21 57.58
CA GLY A 20 -46.21 -2.16 56.67
C GLY A 20 -45.08 -1.36 56.00
N LEU A 21 -43.93 -1.21 56.67
CA LEU A 21 -42.77 -0.50 56.12
C LEU A 21 -41.86 -1.43 55.30
N PHE A 22 -41.69 -2.68 55.73
CA PHE A 22 -40.81 -3.64 55.05
C PHE A 22 -41.41 -4.25 53.79
N VAL A 23 -42.72 -4.53 53.75
CA VAL A 23 -43.36 -5.18 52.59
C VAL A 23 -43.20 -4.36 51.30
N PRO A 24 -43.42 -3.04 51.26
CA PRO A 24 -43.19 -2.24 50.05
C PRO A 24 -41.73 -2.27 49.57
N LEU A 25 -40.76 -2.26 50.50
CA LEU A 25 -39.32 -2.29 50.16
C LEU A 25 -38.92 -3.62 49.55
N VAL A 26 -39.37 -4.74 50.14
CA VAL A 26 -39.13 -6.09 49.59
C VAL A 26 -39.83 -6.25 48.24
N TYR A 27 -41.04 -5.71 48.08
CA TYR A 27 -41.77 -5.75 46.82
C TYR A 27 -41.05 -4.99 45.68
N ILE A 28 -40.49 -3.81 45.97
CA ILE A 28 -39.70 -3.05 44.99
C ILE A 28 -38.44 -3.83 44.59
N ALA A 29 -37.69 -4.36 45.57
CA ALA A 29 -36.48 -5.14 45.31
C ALA A 29 -36.78 -6.41 44.50
N PHE A 30 -37.85 -7.12 44.86
CA PHE A 30 -38.27 -8.33 44.15
C PHE A 30 -38.70 -8.04 42.71
N ASN A 31 -39.47 -6.99 42.47
CA ASN A 31 -39.86 -6.58 41.13
C ASN A 31 -38.67 -6.16 40.26
N SER A 32 -37.62 -5.59 40.84
CA SER A 32 -36.38 -5.31 40.11
C SER A 32 -35.73 -6.61 39.64
N VAL A 33 -35.55 -7.57 40.55
CA VAL A 33 -34.92 -8.88 40.23
C VAL A 33 -35.74 -9.67 39.20
N ILE A 34 -37.07 -9.67 39.29
CA ILE A 34 -37.92 -10.35 38.32
C ILE A 34 -37.87 -9.68 36.93
N ARG A 35 -37.74 -8.35 36.85
CA ARG A 35 -37.51 -7.65 35.58
C ARG A 35 -36.14 -8.00 34.99
N ASP A 36 -35.11 -8.11 35.82
CA ASP A 36 -33.79 -8.54 35.38
C ASP A 36 -33.79 -9.99 34.87
N LEU A 37 -34.63 -10.86 35.45
CA LEU A 37 -34.79 -12.25 35.01
C LEU A 37 -35.57 -12.43 33.70
N THR A 38 -36.37 -11.44 33.25
CA THR A 38 -37.06 -11.49 31.95
C THR A 38 -36.27 -10.84 30.80
N THR A 39 -35.24 -10.04 31.15
CA THR A 39 -34.25 -9.52 30.20
C THR A 39 -33.51 -10.60 29.39
N PRO A 40 -33.05 -11.74 29.96
CA PRO A 40 -32.38 -12.78 29.18
C PRO A 40 -33.27 -13.38 28.10
N GLU A 41 -34.57 -13.54 28.34
CA GLU A 41 -35.48 -14.07 27.32
C GLU A 41 -35.60 -13.13 26.12
N THR A 42 -35.75 -11.82 26.38
CA THR A 42 -35.83 -10.80 25.34
C THR A 42 -34.54 -10.75 24.52
N VAL A 43 -33.37 -10.82 25.17
CA VAL A 43 -32.06 -10.83 24.51
C VAL A 43 -31.84 -12.09 23.67
N ILE A 44 -32.27 -13.25 24.16
CA ILE A 44 -32.18 -14.51 23.41
C ILE A 44 -33.07 -14.45 22.17
N LYS A 45 -34.30 -13.94 22.29
CA LYS A 45 -35.23 -13.76 21.16
C LYS A 45 -34.70 -12.79 20.13
N THR A 46 -34.24 -11.60 20.53
CA THR A 46 -33.69 -10.62 19.58
C THR A 46 -32.45 -11.16 18.85
N ARG A 47 -31.58 -11.89 19.55
CA ARG A 47 -30.42 -12.56 18.95
C ARG A 47 -30.83 -13.58 17.90
N PHE A 48 -31.75 -14.49 18.24
CA PHE A 48 -32.23 -15.52 17.30
C PHE A 48 -32.85 -14.91 16.04
N ILE A 49 -33.66 -13.86 16.20
CA ILE A 49 -34.24 -13.08 15.09
C ILE A 49 -33.11 -12.47 14.22
N ALA A 50 -32.11 -11.88 14.86
CA ALA A 50 -31.01 -11.22 14.16
C ALA A 50 -30.13 -12.21 13.38
N GLU A 51 -29.83 -13.37 13.96
CA GLU A 51 -29.07 -14.45 13.31
C GLU A 51 -29.86 -15.04 12.13
N ALA A 52 -31.16 -15.30 12.30
CA ALA A 52 -32.02 -15.80 11.23
C ALA A 52 -32.14 -14.81 10.06
N LYS A 53 -32.15 -13.49 10.33
CA LYS A 53 -32.15 -12.47 9.28
C LYS A 53 -30.78 -12.31 8.63
N MET A 54 -29.70 -12.44 9.40
CA MET A 54 -28.34 -12.46 8.86
C MET A 54 -28.17 -13.62 7.87
N GLU A 55 -28.64 -14.81 8.23
CA GLU A 55 -28.60 -15.99 7.35
C GLU A 55 -29.36 -15.74 6.03
N ASP A 56 -30.54 -15.14 6.13
CA ASP A 56 -31.38 -14.77 4.97
C ASP A 56 -30.67 -13.78 4.04
N ILE A 57 -30.10 -12.70 4.60
CA ILE A 57 -29.30 -11.72 3.84
C ILE A 57 -28.11 -12.40 3.16
N THR A 58 -27.48 -13.39 3.78
CA THR A 58 -26.33 -14.07 3.17
C THR A 58 -26.67 -15.07 2.05
N LYS A 59 -27.96 -15.33 1.77
CA LYS A 59 -28.39 -16.24 0.69
C LYS A 59 -28.47 -15.55 -0.67
N GLU A 60 -28.73 -14.25 -0.69
CA GLU A 60 -28.90 -13.47 -1.92
C GLU A 60 -27.58 -12.78 -2.35
N ALA A 61 -27.52 -12.37 -3.61
CA ALA A 61 -26.41 -11.54 -4.09
C ALA A 61 -26.48 -10.17 -3.41
N TYR A 62 -25.40 -9.69 -2.80
CA TYR A 62 -25.43 -8.48 -1.97
C TYR A 62 -25.95 -7.23 -2.68
N ASP A 63 -25.68 -7.10 -3.98
CA ASP A 63 -26.10 -5.94 -4.76
C ASP A 63 -27.62 -5.93 -5.03
N SER A 64 -28.32 -7.05 -4.83
CA SER A 64 -29.79 -7.12 -4.94
C SER A 64 -30.52 -6.93 -3.62
N ILE A 65 -29.81 -6.89 -2.48
CA ILE A 65 -30.44 -6.82 -1.16
C ILE A 65 -30.76 -5.36 -0.84
N PRO A 66 -32.05 -4.98 -0.73
CA PRO A 66 -32.41 -3.62 -0.34
C PRO A 66 -31.99 -3.38 1.12
N SER A 67 -31.40 -2.22 1.40
CA SER A 67 -31.22 -1.76 2.79
C SER A 67 -32.48 -0.99 3.19
N PRO A 68 -33.32 -1.53 4.10
CA PRO A 68 -34.58 -0.89 4.47
C PRO A 68 -34.28 0.40 5.25
N ALA A 69 -34.88 1.50 4.81
CA ALA A 69 -34.74 2.80 5.47
C ALA A 69 -35.45 2.86 6.84
N ALA A 70 -36.40 1.95 7.09
CA ALA A 70 -37.21 1.91 8.29
C ALA A 70 -37.28 0.50 8.90
N TYR A 71 -37.62 0.44 10.18
CA TYR A 71 -37.89 -0.82 10.86
C TYR A 71 -39.14 -1.48 10.28
N THR A 72 -39.04 -2.79 10.02
CA THR A 72 -40.17 -3.62 9.59
C THR A 72 -40.51 -4.64 10.67
N ALA A 73 -41.78 -4.98 10.78
CA ALA A 73 -42.23 -5.95 11.77
C ALA A 73 -41.68 -7.35 11.43
N VAL A 74 -41.15 -8.05 12.44
CA VAL A 74 -40.49 -9.35 12.26
C VAL A 74 -41.47 -10.43 11.83
N ASN A 75 -42.75 -10.31 12.21
CA ASN A 75 -43.83 -11.24 11.85
C ASN A 75 -44.23 -11.21 10.36
N THR A 76 -43.60 -10.36 9.55
CA THR A 76 -43.70 -10.42 8.09
C THR A 76 -42.93 -11.62 7.52
N ASP A 77 -42.00 -12.19 8.28
CA ASP A 77 -41.30 -13.43 7.96
C ASP A 77 -42.05 -14.63 8.54
N SER A 78 -42.28 -15.64 7.70
CA SER A 78 -42.99 -16.87 8.05
C SER A 78 -42.41 -17.64 9.24
N ARG A 79 -41.13 -17.42 9.59
CA ARG A 79 -40.47 -18.05 10.75
C ARG A 79 -40.92 -17.46 12.09
N PHE A 80 -41.51 -16.26 12.08
CA PHE A 80 -41.81 -15.47 13.28
C PHE A 80 -43.28 -15.05 13.38
N THR A 81 -44.20 -15.92 12.98
CA THR A 81 -45.65 -15.65 13.01
C THR A 81 -46.30 -15.89 14.37
N ASP A 82 -45.58 -16.50 15.33
CA ASP A 82 -46.08 -16.75 16.67
C ASP A 82 -46.30 -15.44 17.45
N ALA A 83 -47.35 -15.39 18.27
CA ALA A 83 -47.72 -14.21 19.05
C ALA A 83 -46.60 -13.70 19.97
N SER A 84 -45.66 -14.56 20.37
CA SER A 84 -44.47 -14.22 21.16
C SER A 84 -43.49 -13.27 20.45
N TYR A 85 -43.62 -13.09 19.13
CA TYR A 85 -42.84 -12.13 18.33
C TYR A 85 -43.60 -10.84 17.98
N ASN A 86 -44.84 -10.67 18.46
CA ASN A 86 -45.62 -9.46 18.20
C ASN A 86 -44.91 -8.22 18.75
N GLY A 87 -44.77 -7.21 17.91
CA GLY A 87 -44.12 -5.93 18.23
C GLY A 87 -42.59 -5.92 18.10
N TYR A 88 -41.95 -7.06 17.82
CA TYR A 88 -40.54 -7.06 17.43
C TYR A 88 -40.38 -6.48 16.04
N GLN A 89 -39.33 -5.69 15.86
CA GLN A 89 -39.00 -5.06 14.58
C GLN A 89 -37.53 -5.27 14.24
N TRP A 90 -37.20 -5.31 12.95
CA TRP A 90 -35.82 -5.34 12.49
C TRP A 90 -35.53 -4.26 11.44
N LYS A 91 -34.26 -3.92 11.29
CA LYS A 91 -33.70 -3.26 10.09
C LYS A 91 -32.30 -3.80 9.86
N TRP A 92 -31.75 -3.58 8.68
CA TRP A 92 -30.36 -3.92 8.41
C TRP A 92 -29.68 -2.85 7.58
N GLU A 93 -28.36 -2.78 7.74
CA GLU A 93 -27.47 -1.90 7.02
C GLU A 93 -26.37 -2.75 6.39
N ILE A 94 -26.19 -2.59 5.08
CA ILE A 94 -25.10 -3.21 4.33
C ILE A 94 -24.16 -2.08 3.90
N THR A 95 -22.92 -2.13 4.38
CA THR A 95 -21.91 -1.11 4.08
C THR A 95 -20.72 -1.78 3.41
N ASP A 96 -20.23 -1.23 2.29
CA ASP A 96 -18.95 -1.68 1.75
C ASP A 96 -17.84 -1.28 2.70
N ILE A 97 -17.01 -2.23 3.08
CA ILE A 97 -15.83 -1.97 3.88
C ILE A 97 -14.60 -2.43 3.12
N VAL A 98 -13.54 -1.68 3.30
CA VAL A 98 -12.22 -2.02 2.81
C VAL A 98 -11.28 -2.15 3.97
N PHE A 99 -10.33 -3.06 3.81
CA PHE A 99 -9.29 -3.26 4.79
C PHE A 99 -8.15 -2.30 4.51
N ARG A 100 -7.89 -1.40 5.44
CA ARG A 100 -6.71 -0.54 5.35
C ARG A 100 -5.52 -1.30 5.91
N ASP A 101 -4.48 -1.45 5.10
CA ASP A 101 -3.18 -1.82 5.64
C ASP A 101 -2.70 -0.64 6.47
N ASN A 102 -2.61 -0.80 7.78
CA ASN A 102 -1.90 0.17 8.60
C ASN A 102 -0.44 0.17 8.14
N THR A 103 -0.02 1.26 7.52
CA THR A 103 1.36 1.47 7.07
C THR A 103 2.31 1.78 8.25
N GLY A 104 1.87 1.57 9.50
CA GLY A 104 2.68 1.79 10.70
C GLY A 104 3.68 0.66 10.94
N THR A 105 4.57 0.86 11.92
CA THR A 105 5.53 -0.13 12.42
C THR A 105 4.89 -1.38 13.05
N THR A 106 3.58 -1.35 13.29
CA THR A 106 2.81 -2.48 13.83
C THR A 106 2.27 -3.36 12.69
N PRO A 107 2.42 -4.69 12.78
CA PRO A 107 1.96 -5.62 11.76
C PRO A 107 0.44 -5.49 11.57
N TYR A 108 0.04 -5.10 10.37
CA TYR A 108 -1.28 -5.26 9.74
C TYR A 108 -2.48 -5.25 10.70
N THR A 109 -2.67 -4.17 11.46
CA THR A 109 -3.97 -3.99 12.12
C THR A 109 -4.96 -3.52 11.06
N THR A 110 -5.80 -4.46 10.64
CA THR A 110 -6.85 -4.19 9.66
C THR A 110 -7.93 -3.32 10.31
N THR A 111 -7.98 -2.04 9.96
CA THR A 111 -9.09 -1.18 10.37
C THR A 111 -10.18 -1.22 9.30
N ILE A 112 -11.44 -1.34 9.74
CA ILE A 112 -12.61 -1.22 8.89
C ILE A 112 -12.71 0.25 8.48
N ALA A 113 -12.30 0.58 7.26
CA ALA A 113 -12.58 1.90 6.71
C ALA A 113 -14.00 1.89 6.15
N SER A 114 -14.77 2.94 6.44
CA SER A 114 -16.06 3.19 5.77
C SER A 114 -15.86 3.24 4.25
N THR A 115 -16.90 2.87 3.51
CA THR A 115 -16.97 2.84 2.04
C THR A 115 -16.06 3.89 1.40
N PRO A 116 -15.12 3.51 0.52
CA PRO A 116 -14.42 4.48 -0.30
C PRO A 116 -15.45 5.25 -1.11
N GLN A 117 -15.73 6.49 -0.71
CA GLN A 117 -16.69 7.36 -1.39
C GLN A 117 -16.11 7.96 -2.67
N ASN A 118 -14.83 7.75 -2.94
CA ASN A 118 -14.15 8.43 -4.01
C ASN A 118 -14.30 7.63 -5.30
N THR A 119 -15.19 8.10 -6.17
CA THR A 119 -15.05 7.86 -7.61
C THR A 119 -13.66 8.34 -8.05
N TRP A 120 -13.01 7.61 -8.95
CA TRP A 120 -11.75 8.05 -9.54
C TRP A 120 -11.96 9.42 -10.20
N THR A 121 -10.99 10.30 -9.99
CA THR A 121 -10.99 11.66 -10.52
C THR A 121 -9.65 11.90 -11.19
N ALA A 122 -9.68 12.48 -12.39
CA ALA A 122 -8.47 12.83 -13.12
C ALA A 122 -7.60 13.83 -12.35
N ASN A 123 -6.28 13.76 -12.54
CA ASN A 123 -5.28 14.68 -11.97
C ASN A 123 -5.35 14.84 -10.44
N THR A 124 -5.88 13.84 -9.73
CA THR A 124 -6.09 13.89 -8.28
C THR A 124 -4.96 13.20 -7.57
N THR A 125 -4.46 13.80 -6.48
CA THR A 125 -3.45 13.16 -5.64
C THR A 125 -4.10 12.11 -4.77
N TYR A 126 -3.62 10.87 -4.85
CA TYR A 126 -4.06 9.77 -4.01
C TYR A 126 -2.93 9.33 -3.08
N GLY A 127 -3.23 9.17 -1.79
CA GLY A 127 -2.28 8.60 -0.84
C GLY A 127 -2.11 7.09 -1.01
N LEU A 128 -1.00 6.53 -0.53
CA LEU A 128 -0.80 5.08 -0.47
C LEU A 128 -1.98 4.42 0.28
N GLY A 129 -2.52 3.34 -0.29
CA GLY A 129 -3.66 2.64 0.29
C GLY A 129 -5.00 3.36 0.13
N ALA A 130 -5.06 4.49 -0.59
CA ALA A 130 -6.34 5.08 -0.99
C ALA A 130 -7.10 4.12 -1.90
N TYR A 131 -8.42 4.13 -1.76
CA TYR A 131 -9.33 3.31 -2.54
C TYR A 131 -10.16 4.20 -3.47
N VAL A 132 -10.44 3.71 -4.68
CA VAL A 132 -11.33 4.36 -5.64
C VAL A 132 -12.28 3.37 -6.28
N ARG A 133 -13.40 3.89 -6.78
CA ARG A 133 -14.27 3.20 -7.73
C ARG A 133 -14.06 3.79 -9.13
N PRO A 134 -14.17 2.98 -10.19
CA PRO A 134 -14.29 3.50 -11.54
C PRO A 134 -15.48 4.46 -11.70
N THR A 135 -15.37 5.44 -12.59
CA THR A 135 -16.48 6.34 -12.97
C THR A 135 -17.64 5.54 -13.55
N THR A 136 -17.34 4.55 -14.38
CA THR A 136 -18.31 3.54 -14.82
C THR A 136 -18.20 2.32 -13.93
N ALA A 137 -19.13 2.17 -12.99
CA ALA A 137 -19.10 1.09 -12.01
C ALA A 137 -18.98 -0.28 -12.69
N ASN A 138 -17.95 -1.04 -12.32
CA ASN A 138 -17.70 -2.40 -12.79
C ASN A 138 -17.82 -3.45 -11.67
N GLY A 139 -18.29 -3.06 -10.48
CA GLY A 139 -18.40 -3.93 -9.30
C GLY A 139 -17.09 -4.11 -8.52
N HIS A 140 -15.99 -3.51 -8.95
CA HIS A 140 -14.68 -3.61 -8.31
C HIS A 140 -14.24 -2.30 -7.66
N PHE A 141 -13.27 -2.42 -6.76
CA PHE A 141 -12.59 -1.30 -6.15
C PHE A 141 -11.10 -1.47 -6.37
N TYR A 142 -10.41 -0.34 -6.46
CA TYR A 142 -9.00 -0.31 -6.74
C TYR A 142 -8.28 0.42 -5.63
N ARG A 143 -7.17 -0.15 -5.18
CA ARG A 143 -6.33 0.45 -4.16
C ARG A 143 -5.03 0.93 -4.78
N VAL A 144 -4.56 2.10 -4.37
CA VAL A 144 -3.17 2.51 -4.64
C VAL A 144 -2.24 1.54 -3.92
N TYR A 145 -1.40 0.85 -4.68
CA TYR A 145 -0.48 -0.17 -4.19
C TYR A 145 0.88 -0.02 -4.85
N PHE A 146 1.92 0.04 -4.03
CA PHE A 146 3.30 -0.03 -4.50
C PHE A 146 4.00 -1.19 -3.80
N PRO A 147 4.79 -2.01 -4.54
CA PRO A 147 5.54 -3.09 -3.94
C PRO A 147 6.60 -2.56 -2.97
N LYS A 148 6.89 -3.32 -1.91
CA LYS A 148 8.02 -3.04 -1.03
C LYS A 148 9.33 -3.24 -1.79
N TRP A 149 10.34 -2.44 -1.45
CA TRP A 149 11.71 -2.69 -1.87
C TRP A 149 12.13 -4.09 -1.40
N GLN A 150 12.68 -4.84 -2.32
CA GLN A 150 13.29 -6.15 -2.13
C GLN A 150 14.73 -6.10 -2.62
N ALA A 151 15.63 -6.73 -1.87
CA ALA A 151 17.04 -6.83 -2.22
C ALA A 151 17.25 -7.68 -3.49
N ASN A 152 18.28 -7.36 -4.27
CA ASN A 152 18.67 -8.09 -5.50
C ASN A 152 17.54 -8.29 -6.53
N THR A 153 16.52 -7.44 -6.49
CA THR A 153 15.33 -7.55 -7.35
C THR A 153 15.50 -6.65 -8.55
N ALA A 154 15.10 -7.14 -9.73
CA ALA A 154 15.15 -6.36 -10.95
C ALA A 154 13.97 -5.39 -11.01
N TYR A 155 14.25 -4.10 -11.17
CA TYR A 155 13.24 -3.06 -11.33
C TYR A 155 13.35 -2.41 -12.70
N ARG A 156 12.22 -1.95 -13.23
CA ARG A 156 12.17 -1.15 -14.47
C ARG A 156 12.30 0.33 -14.16
N ASN A 157 12.88 1.08 -15.08
CA ASN A 157 12.92 2.54 -14.97
C ASN A 157 11.50 3.10 -14.78
N GLY A 158 11.33 4.04 -13.84
CA GLY A 158 10.01 4.55 -13.46
C GLY A 158 9.19 3.65 -12.52
N ASN A 159 9.69 2.48 -12.10
CA ASN A 159 9.01 1.70 -11.07
C ASN A 159 8.98 2.46 -9.74
N ASN A 160 7.78 2.54 -9.18
CA ASN A 160 7.51 3.06 -7.86
C ASN A 160 7.51 1.93 -6.84
N ILE A 161 8.18 2.16 -5.72
CA ILE A 161 8.31 1.23 -4.60
C ILE A 161 8.12 1.97 -3.28
N ILE A 162 7.93 1.20 -2.20
CA ILE A 162 7.98 1.72 -0.83
C ILE A 162 9.15 1.09 -0.06
N PRO A 163 9.72 1.79 0.93
CA PRO A 163 10.72 1.22 1.81
C PRO A 163 10.25 -0.06 2.54
N THR A 164 11.18 -0.90 2.95
CA THR A 164 10.89 -2.11 3.77
C THR A 164 10.18 -1.75 5.07
N THR A 165 10.70 -0.72 5.75
CA THR A 165 10.05 -0.01 6.87
C THR A 165 9.46 1.28 6.32
N TRP A 166 8.13 1.36 6.27
CA TRP A 166 7.44 2.52 5.70
C TRP A 166 7.86 3.82 6.40
N ASN A 167 8.25 4.82 5.62
CA ASN A 167 8.67 6.14 6.11
C ASN A 167 7.73 7.27 5.68
N GLY A 168 6.61 6.96 5.01
CA GLY A 168 5.69 7.98 4.48
C GLY A 168 5.87 8.30 2.99
N HIS A 169 6.91 7.79 2.34
CA HIS A 169 7.32 8.22 1.01
C HIS A 169 7.39 7.07 -0.01
N VAL A 170 7.01 7.37 -1.25
CA VAL A 170 7.16 6.47 -2.40
C VAL A 170 8.40 6.89 -3.18
N TYR A 171 9.17 5.91 -3.65
CA TYR A 171 10.39 6.15 -4.39
C TYR A 171 10.28 5.59 -5.80
N ARG A 172 10.61 6.42 -6.79
CA ARG A 172 10.69 6.07 -8.19
C ARG A 172 12.12 5.74 -8.57
N LEU A 173 12.33 4.62 -9.26
CA LEU A 173 13.62 4.36 -9.89
C LEU A 173 13.89 5.42 -10.96
N TYR A 174 14.99 6.16 -10.83
CA TYR A 174 15.35 7.30 -11.68
C TYR A 174 16.69 7.07 -12.37
N TYR A 175 16.73 7.32 -13.68
CA TYR A 175 17.98 7.39 -14.45
C TYR A 175 17.93 8.48 -15.51
N PRO A 176 19.08 9.13 -15.79
CA PRO A 176 19.20 10.05 -16.92
C PRO A 176 19.01 9.29 -18.25
N SER A 177 18.26 9.91 -19.17
CA SER A 177 18.07 9.42 -20.54
C SER A 177 19.30 9.71 -21.41
N TRP A 178 19.52 8.89 -22.44
CA TRP A 178 20.51 9.20 -23.49
C TRP A 178 20.18 10.54 -24.16
N GLN A 179 21.21 11.33 -24.45
CA GLN A 179 21.11 12.60 -25.14
C GLN A 179 22.15 12.62 -26.27
N ALA A 180 21.71 13.01 -27.46
CA ALA A 180 22.57 13.11 -28.64
C ALA A 180 23.64 14.18 -28.42
N ASN A 181 24.87 13.91 -28.88
CA ASN A 181 26.04 14.79 -28.76
C ASN A 181 26.41 15.23 -27.33
N THR A 182 25.87 14.57 -26.30
CA THR A 182 26.22 14.90 -24.93
C THR A 182 27.59 14.30 -24.60
N GLN A 183 28.40 15.08 -23.89
CA GLN A 183 29.66 14.59 -23.35
C GLN A 183 29.39 13.71 -22.14
N TYR A 184 30.01 12.54 -22.12
CA TYR A 184 29.91 11.58 -21.04
C TYR A 184 31.28 11.34 -20.38
N THR A 185 31.26 11.03 -19.09
CA THR A 185 32.40 10.54 -18.32
C THR A 185 32.39 9.00 -18.30
N PRO A 186 33.52 8.32 -18.01
CA PRO A 186 33.57 6.85 -17.93
C PRO A 186 32.61 6.21 -16.93
N ASN A 187 32.17 6.96 -15.91
CA ASN A 187 31.17 6.51 -14.94
C ASN A 187 29.72 6.91 -15.31
N SER A 188 29.52 7.60 -16.44
CA SER A 188 28.19 7.97 -16.91
C SER A 188 27.35 6.74 -17.23
N SER A 189 26.07 6.84 -16.89
CA SER A 189 25.05 5.83 -17.18
C SER A 189 23.91 6.45 -17.98
N VAL A 190 23.31 5.68 -18.89
CA VAL A 190 22.09 6.07 -19.62
C VAL A 190 21.12 4.88 -19.67
N SER A 191 19.82 5.15 -19.65
CA SER A 191 18.78 4.12 -19.83
C SER A 191 18.52 3.86 -21.32
N TYR A 192 18.38 2.59 -21.78
CA TYR A 192 17.36 2.09 -22.76
C TYR A 192 17.64 0.73 -23.47
N PHE A 193 16.88 -0.33 -23.15
CA PHE A 193 16.26 -1.31 -24.06
C PHE A 193 15.23 -2.10 -23.24
N ASN A 194 13.98 -2.21 -23.72
CA ASN A 194 12.86 -2.91 -23.03
C ASN A 194 12.62 -2.54 -21.55
N SER A 195 12.90 -1.30 -21.14
CA SER A 195 12.70 -0.76 -19.77
C SER A 195 13.49 -1.41 -18.62
N GLN A 196 14.31 -2.43 -18.88
CA GLN A 196 15.03 -3.22 -17.86
C GLN A 196 16.56 -3.10 -17.91
N LEU A 197 17.10 -2.53 -18.98
CA LEU A 197 18.54 -2.40 -19.18
C LEU A 197 19.00 -0.94 -19.09
N PHE A 198 20.08 -0.74 -18.35
CA PHE A 198 20.87 0.49 -18.38
C PHE A 198 22.23 0.22 -19.01
N TYR A 199 22.81 1.28 -19.55
CA TYR A 199 24.05 1.22 -20.29
C TYR A 199 25.07 2.09 -19.59
N LYS A 200 26.23 1.53 -19.35
CA LYS A 200 27.37 2.25 -18.78
C LYS A 200 28.42 2.42 -19.86
N VAL A 201 29.07 3.57 -19.84
CA VAL A 201 30.28 3.80 -20.64
C VAL A 201 31.33 2.79 -20.17
N VAL A 202 31.82 1.97 -21.10
CA VAL A 202 32.97 1.11 -20.87
C VAL A 202 34.21 1.90 -21.26
N PRO A 203 35.12 2.19 -20.32
CA PRO A 203 36.35 2.85 -20.68
C PRO A 203 37.17 1.96 -21.64
N PRO A 204 37.73 2.53 -22.71
CA PRO A 204 38.54 1.77 -23.67
C PRO A 204 39.96 1.44 -23.18
N GLY A 205 40.26 1.57 -21.87
CA GLY A 205 41.62 1.49 -21.34
C GLY A 205 41.69 1.01 -19.89
N SER A 206 42.90 0.69 -19.44
CA SER A 206 43.21 0.36 -18.04
C SER A 206 43.34 1.62 -17.19
N SER A 207 43.20 1.48 -15.87
CA SER A 207 43.56 2.56 -14.94
C SER A 207 45.03 2.91 -15.09
N TRP A 208 45.36 4.20 -14.94
CA TRP A 208 46.76 4.61 -14.86
C TRP A 208 47.49 3.87 -13.72
N ASN A 209 48.74 3.51 -13.99
CA ASN A 209 49.65 2.83 -13.11
C ASN A 209 51.07 3.35 -13.37
N SER A 210 51.71 3.87 -12.32
CA SER A 210 53.07 4.41 -12.38
C SER A 210 54.11 3.41 -12.87
N SER A 211 53.89 2.12 -12.61
CA SER A 211 54.83 1.04 -12.94
C SER A 211 54.69 0.51 -14.37
N THR A 212 53.68 0.98 -15.12
CA THR A 212 53.38 0.51 -16.47
C THR A 212 54.03 1.41 -17.50
N TRP A 213 54.58 0.80 -18.54
CA TRP A 213 55.16 1.49 -19.69
C TRP A 213 54.03 1.75 -20.67
N TYR A 214 53.94 2.98 -21.17
CA TYR A 214 52.89 3.39 -22.12
C TYR A 214 53.49 3.76 -23.46
N ASP A 215 52.85 3.28 -24.52
CA ASP A 215 53.15 3.60 -25.90
C ASP A 215 52.21 4.69 -26.43
N ALA A 216 52.67 5.42 -27.46
CA ALA A 216 51.83 6.38 -28.16
C ALA A 216 50.62 5.65 -28.78
N GLY A 217 49.42 6.08 -28.40
CA GLY A 217 48.17 5.41 -28.74
C GLY A 217 47.47 4.76 -27.55
N ASP A 218 48.20 4.47 -26.46
CA ASP A 218 47.61 3.86 -25.28
C ASP A 218 46.52 4.75 -24.67
N ILE A 219 45.47 4.10 -24.20
CA ILE A 219 44.34 4.77 -23.55
C ILE A 219 44.31 4.36 -22.09
N ILE A 220 44.23 5.36 -21.22
CA ILE A 220 44.11 5.18 -19.78
C ILE A 220 42.87 5.89 -19.25
N VAL A 221 42.44 5.44 -18.08
CA VAL A 221 41.40 6.08 -17.29
C VAL A 221 42.04 6.70 -16.07
N SER A 222 41.63 7.93 -15.74
CA SER A 222 42.03 8.58 -14.49
C SER A 222 41.60 7.74 -13.28
N SER A 223 42.33 7.83 -12.15
CA SER A 223 42.01 7.06 -10.93
C SER A 223 40.59 7.30 -10.41
N ASP A 224 40.06 8.51 -10.56
CA ASP A 224 38.69 8.89 -10.20
C ASP A 224 37.63 8.43 -11.22
N SER A 225 38.05 7.79 -12.32
CA SER A 225 37.20 7.35 -13.43
C SER A 225 36.38 8.47 -14.08
N GLN A 226 36.82 9.73 -13.99
CA GLN A 226 36.14 10.86 -14.60
C GLN A 226 36.59 11.16 -16.03
N TYR A 227 37.82 10.78 -16.39
CA TYR A 227 38.43 11.19 -17.65
C TYR A 227 39.12 10.02 -18.35
N VAL A 228 39.14 10.08 -19.68
CA VAL A 228 39.91 9.18 -20.54
C VAL A 228 41.02 9.98 -21.19
N TYR A 229 42.22 9.44 -21.18
CA TYR A 229 43.38 10.07 -21.81
C TYR A 229 44.02 9.13 -22.81
N ARG A 230 44.44 9.68 -23.94
CA ARG A 230 45.28 9.01 -24.93
C ARG A 230 46.71 9.52 -24.80
N CYS A 231 47.68 8.62 -24.80
CA CYS A 231 49.08 8.96 -24.96
C CYS A 231 49.29 9.43 -26.41
N ASP A 232 49.54 10.73 -26.63
CA ASP A 232 49.74 11.28 -27.98
C ASP A 232 51.21 11.16 -28.44
N SER A 233 52.15 11.27 -27.50
CA SER A 233 53.57 11.07 -27.79
C SER A 233 54.31 10.56 -26.56
N CYS A 234 55.26 9.67 -26.84
CA CYS A 234 56.23 9.16 -25.89
C CYS A 234 57.62 9.24 -26.54
N TRP A 235 58.53 10.03 -25.97
CA TRP A 235 59.89 10.14 -26.49
C TRP A 235 60.69 8.89 -26.11
N TRP A 236 61.49 8.39 -27.07
CA TRP A 236 62.27 7.15 -27.01
C TRP A 236 62.69 6.73 -25.57
N TRP A 237 62.27 5.53 -25.16
CA TRP A 237 62.49 4.88 -23.83
C TRP A 237 61.58 5.42 -22.70
N CYS A 238 60.29 5.10 -22.77
CA CYS A 238 59.21 5.65 -21.95
C CYS A 238 59.28 5.24 -20.47
N ILE A 239 59.94 6.06 -19.65
CA ILE A 239 60.04 5.89 -18.20
C ILE A 239 58.65 5.88 -17.55
N GLN A 240 58.47 4.98 -16.58
CA GLN A 240 57.40 4.97 -15.57
C GLN A 240 56.93 6.38 -15.19
N GLY A 241 55.63 6.67 -15.32
CA GLY A 241 55.07 7.93 -14.86
C GLY A 241 55.29 8.06 -13.35
N SER A 242 56.14 9.00 -12.93
CA SER A 242 56.57 9.10 -11.53
C SER A 242 55.47 9.61 -10.60
N SER A 243 54.44 10.26 -11.16
CA SER A 243 53.27 10.76 -10.44
C SER A 243 52.04 10.76 -11.33
N GLU A 244 50.88 10.50 -10.76
CA GLU A 244 49.62 10.57 -11.49
C GLU A 244 49.41 12.00 -12.05
N PRO A 245 49.12 12.17 -13.35
CA PRO A 245 48.91 13.49 -13.93
C PRO A 245 47.77 14.24 -13.24
N SER A 246 47.87 15.57 -13.12
CA SER A 246 46.75 16.38 -12.63
C SER A 246 45.60 16.36 -13.65
N TRP A 247 44.62 15.51 -13.40
CA TRP A 247 43.48 15.31 -14.30
C TRP A 247 42.62 16.58 -14.44
N GLY A 248 41.98 16.72 -15.60
CA GLY A 248 41.05 17.81 -15.91
C GLY A 248 41.49 18.72 -17.06
N ALA A 249 42.80 18.87 -17.31
CA ALA A 249 43.31 19.62 -18.46
C ALA A 249 43.18 18.82 -19.77
N MET A 250 43.01 19.53 -20.90
CA MET A 250 42.92 18.93 -22.24
C MET A 250 44.24 18.24 -22.65
N TYR A 251 45.36 18.78 -22.19
CA TYR A 251 46.68 18.20 -22.32
C TYR A 251 47.33 18.15 -20.94
N VAL A 252 47.88 16.99 -20.57
CA VAL A 252 48.70 16.86 -19.36
C VAL A 252 50.04 16.29 -19.77
N SER A 253 51.11 17.02 -19.48
CA SER A 253 52.47 16.54 -19.66
C SER A 253 52.97 15.96 -18.34
N ASP A 254 53.26 14.67 -18.30
CA ASP A 254 54.05 14.06 -17.22
C ASP A 254 55.43 13.74 -17.76
N TYR A 255 56.38 14.64 -17.48
CA TYR A 255 57.77 14.52 -17.88
C TYR A 255 57.97 14.42 -19.42
N TRP A 256 58.00 13.20 -19.97
CA TRP A 256 58.21 12.90 -21.40
C TRP A 256 56.94 12.45 -22.14
N ILE A 257 55.82 12.28 -21.43
CA ILE A 257 54.58 11.80 -22.01
C ILE A 257 53.58 12.95 -22.08
N THR A 258 52.99 13.14 -23.27
CA THR A 258 51.86 14.06 -23.44
C THR A 258 50.57 13.25 -23.52
N TRP A 259 49.70 13.43 -22.52
CA TRP A 259 48.37 12.86 -22.47
C TRP A 259 47.37 13.87 -23.02
N ARG A 260 46.54 13.45 -23.96
CA ARG A 260 45.40 14.24 -24.45
C ARG A 260 44.10 13.64 -23.94
N ARG A 261 43.26 14.46 -23.34
CA ARG A 261 41.92 14.06 -22.91
C ARG A 261 41.08 13.69 -24.13
N ILE A 262 40.47 12.52 -24.09
CA ILE A 262 39.45 12.10 -25.05
C ILE A 262 38.10 12.48 -24.46
N ASP A 263 37.38 13.38 -25.12
CA ASP A 263 35.98 13.62 -24.81
C ASP A 263 35.13 12.53 -25.41
N LEU A 264 34.59 11.66 -24.55
CA LEU A 264 33.60 10.66 -24.94
C LEU A 264 32.29 11.39 -25.28
N LYS A 265 31.90 11.36 -26.57
CA LYS A 265 30.69 12.02 -27.08
C LYS A 265 29.82 11.01 -27.81
N SER A 266 28.54 10.95 -27.44
CA SER A 266 27.55 10.15 -28.18
C SER A 266 27.41 10.64 -29.62
N GLY A 267 26.89 9.77 -30.48
CA GLY A 267 26.55 10.13 -31.86
C GLY A 267 25.31 11.04 -31.97
N LEU A 268 25.03 11.45 -33.20
CA LEU A 268 23.86 12.24 -33.55
C LEU A 268 22.55 11.43 -33.49
N THR A 269 22.65 10.12 -33.67
CA THR A 269 21.51 9.20 -33.72
C THR A 269 21.64 8.17 -32.61
N GLN A 270 20.51 7.80 -32.02
CA GLN A 270 20.48 6.76 -30.99
C GLN A 270 20.98 5.43 -31.58
N PRO A 271 21.94 4.74 -30.94
CA PRO A 271 22.43 3.45 -31.40
C PRO A 271 21.38 2.34 -31.21
N SER A 272 21.52 1.24 -31.95
CA SER A 272 20.73 0.03 -31.69
C SER A 272 21.27 -0.67 -30.45
N TRP A 273 20.51 -0.64 -29.36
CA TRP A 273 20.96 -1.14 -28.08
C TRP A 273 20.95 -2.68 -28.01
N PRO A 274 22.04 -3.32 -27.53
CA PRO A 274 22.15 -4.77 -27.44
C PRO A 274 21.38 -5.35 -26.24
N ALA A 275 21.19 -6.67 -26.22
CA ALA A 275 20.66 -7.38 -25.05
C ALA A 275 21.63 -7.36 -23.84
N GLU A 276 21.17 -7.85 -22.68
CA GLU A 276 21.96 -7.90 -21.44
C GLU A 276 23.35 -8.53 -21.67
N GLY A 277 24.39 -7.86 -21.17
CA GLY A 277 25.79 -8.30 -21.32
C GLY A 277 26.45 -7.89 -22.64
N GLY A 278 25.68 -7.48 -23.65
CA GLY A 278 26.19 -7.01 -24.93
C GLY A 278 26.78 -5.59 -24.88
N THR A 279 27.53 -5.23 -25.92
CA THR A 279 28.15 -3.91 -26.10
C THR A 279 27.76 -3.27 -27.42
N VAL A 280 27.69 -1.94 -27.48
CA VAL A 280 27.50 -1.17 -28.73
C VAL A 280 28.43 0.03 -28.76
N VAL A 281 29.00 0.31 -29.92
CA VAL A 281 29.83 1.49 -30.14
C VAL A 281 28.95 2.60 -30.72
N ASP A 282 28.97 3.76 -30.07
CA ASP A 282 28.27 4.99 -30.45
C ASP A 282 29.30 6.12 -30.56
N ASN A 283 29.70 6.44 -31.80
CA ASN A 283 30.83 7.32 -32.08
C ASN A 283 32.13 6.82 -31.41
N ASN A 284 32.67 7.53 -30.42
CA ASN A 284 33.88 7.13 -29.68
C ASN A 284 33.57 6.53 -28.29
N ILE A 285 32.31 6.22 -28.02
CA ILE A 285 31.85 5.60 -26.77
C ILE A 285 31.54 4.13 -27.03
N THR A 286 32.02 3.25 -26.16
CA THR A 286 31.50 1.88 -26.07
C THR A 286 30.54 1.80 -24.88
N TRP A 287 29.31 1.40 -25.13
CA TRP A 287 28.29 1.17 -24.12
C TRP A 287 28.16 -0.31 -23.83
N ARG A 288 27.92 -0.69 -22.57
CA ARG A 288 27.61 -2.08 -22.18
C ARG A 288 26.28 -2.15 -21.44
N ALA A 289 25.47 -3.13 -21.81
CA ALA A 289 24.18 -3.41 -21.20
C ALA A 289 24.31 -4.12 -19.84
N TYR A 290 23.59 -3.63 -18.83
CA TYR A 290 23.47 -4.22 -17.50
C TYR A 290 22.00 -4.28 -17.09
N ALA A 291 21.59 -5.38 -16.42
CA ALA A 291 20.30 -5.43 -15.74
C ALA A 291 20.31 -4.55 -14.49
N ILE A 292 19.28 -3.73 -14.32
CA ILE A 292 19.11 -2.94 -13.09
C ILE A 292 18.61 -3.88 -12.00
N LYS A 293 19.47 -4.18 -11.02
CA LYS A 293 19.11 -4.91 -9.80
C LYS A 293 19.33 -3.99 -8.62
N SER A 294 18.40 -4.01 -7.66
CA SER A 294 18.66 -3.36 -6.36
C SER A 294 19.86 -3.99 -5.66
N GLY A 295 20.47 -3.23 -4.77
CA GLY A 295 21.53 -3.70 -3.89
C GLY A 295 21.07 -4.80 -2.94
N SER A 296 22.03 -5.41 -2.25
CA SER A 296 21.76 -6.39 -1.19
C SER A 296 21.20 -5.75 0.09
N THR A 297 21.41 -4.44 0.25
CA THR A 297 21.02 -3.66 1.43
C THR A 297 20.10 -2.53 0.98
N ALA A 298 19.06 -2.24 1.78
CA ALA A 298 18.17 -1.13 1.48
C ALA A 298 18.94 0.21 1.51
N PRO A 299 18.62 1.17 0.63
CA PRO A 299 19.21 2.50 0.69
C PRO A 299 18.82 3.20 1.99
N SER A 300 19.65 4.13 2.43
CA SER A 300 19.25 5.09 3.47
C SER A 300 18.23 6.05 2.85
N TRP A 301 16.94 5.77 3.05
CA TRP A 301 15.84 6.54 2.48
C TRP A 301 15.84 7.97 3.03
N GLN A 302 16.34 8.91 2.24
CA GLN A 302 16.27 10.33 2.52
C GLN A 302 14.85 10.84 2.23
N THR A 303 14.45 11.85 3.00
CA THR A 303 13.17 12.55 2.85
C THR A 303 13.46 13.99 2.42
N GLY A 304 12.81 14.45 1.37
CA GLY A 304 12.99 15.77 0.77
C GLY A 304 12.81 15.70 -0.74
N SER A 305 11.99 16.61 -1.27
CA SER A 305 11.70 16.72 -2.71
C SER A 305 13.00 16.78 -3.51
N GLY A 306 13.20 15.82 -4.42
CA GLY A 306 14.39 15.76 -5.27
C GLY A 306 15.57 14.98 -4.68
N SER A 307 15.45 14.42 -3.47
CA SER A 307 16.52 13.58 -2.91
C SER A 307 16.67 12.29 -3.73
N ILE A 308 17.91 12.02 -4.15
CA ILE A 308 18.28 10.79 -4.84
C ILE A 308 19.07 9.94 -3.86
N THR A 309 18.59 8.73 -3.61
CA THR A 309 19.30 7.76 -2.78
C THR A 309 19.80 6.60 -3.62
N SER A 310 21.02 6.14 -3.32
CA SER A 310 21.59 4.93 -3.91
C SER A 310 21.62 3.85 -2.85
N ASP A 311 21.32 2.61 -3.24
CA ASP A 311 21.40 1.43 -2.37
C ASP A 311 22.78 0.75 -2.43
N GLY A 312 23.82 1.51 -2.84
CA GLY A 312 25.17 1.00 -3.08
C GLY A 312 25.31 0.20 -4.38
N SER A 313 24.20 -0.04 -5.09
CA SER A 313 24.21 -0.53 -6.47
C SER A 313 24.04 0.64 -7.45
N TYR A 314 23.85 0.29 -8.73
CA TYR A 314 23.54 1.27 -9.76
C TYR A 314 22.14 1.86 -9.63
N ALA A 315 21.24 1.28 -8.82
CA ALA A 315 19.88 1.78 -8.61
C ALA A 315 19.87 3.13 -7.87
N GLN A 316 19.30 4.15 -8.52
CA GLN A 316 19.04 5.46 -7.95
C GLN A 316 17.54 5.65 -7.75
N TRP A 317 17.15 6.05 -6.56
CA TRP A 317 15.77 6.17 -6.13
C TRP A 317 15.46 7.63 -5.81
N LEU A 318 14.54 8.22 -6.57
CA LEU A 318 14.04 9.57 -6.40
C LEU A 318 12.74 9.54 -5.61
N GLU A 319 12.60 10.36 -4.58
CA GLU A 319 11.31 10.51 -3.90
C GLU A 319 10.24 11.04 -4.87
N ASP A 320 9.17 10.26 -5.07
CA ASP A 320 8.03 10.64 -5.91
C ASP A 320 7.01 11.41 -5.07
N THR A 321 7.13 12.74 -5.10
CA THR A 321 6.21 13.65 -4.41
C THR A 321 4.89 13.85 -5.17
N SER A 322 4.75 13.26 -6.36
CA SER A 322 3.67 13.52 -7.31
C SER A 322 2.81 12.29 -7.60
N MET A 323 2.23 11.68 -6.56
CA MET A 323 1.28 10.56 -6.69
C MET A 323 -0.10 11.03 -7.22
N ARG A 324 -0.15 11.47 -8.48
CA ARG A 324 -1.35 11.94 -9.15
C ARG A 324 -1.86 10.93 -10.18
N SER A 325 -3.18 10.72 -10.21
CA SER A 325 -3.84 10.01 -11.30
C SER A 325 -3.62 10.71 -12.63
N SER A 326 -3.78 9.99 -13.73
CA SER A 326 -3.66 10.62 -15.05
C SER A 326 -4.83 11.55 -15.38
N THR A 327 -4.75 12.16 -16.55
CA THR A 327 -5.81 12.99 -17.11
C THR A 327 -7.01 12.19 -17.62
N THR A 328 -6.87 10.88 -17.82
CA THR A 328 -7.86 10.01 -18.46
C THR A 328 -8.05 8.75 -17.65
N GLU A 329 -9.30 8.35 -17.42
CA GLU A 329 -9.55 7.16 -16.60
C GLU A 329 -8.87 5.91 -17.20
N PRO A 330 -8.10 5.15 -16.40
CA PRO A 330 -7.44 3.96 -16.89
C PRO A 330 -8.46 2.84 -17.17
N ALA A 331 -8.14 1.93 -18.09
CA ALA A 331 -8.97 0.76 -18.38
C ALA A 331 -8.90 -0.27 -17.25
N TRP A 332 -9.82 -0.18 -16.29
CA TRP A 332 -9.79 -0.97 -15.07
C TRP A 332 -9.84 -2.49 -15.31
N PRO A 333 -8.91 -3.27 -14.72
CA PRO A 333 -8.91 -4.72 -14.88
C PRO A 333 -10.08 -5.35 -14.13
N THR A 334 -10.83 -6.23 -14.78
CA THR A 334 -11.95 -6.99 -14.18
C THR A 334 -11.52 -8.33 -13.61
N ALA A 335 -10.31 -8.80 -13.93
CA ALA A 335 -9.75 -10.02 -13.36
C ALA A 335 -9.28 -9.75 -11.92
N THR A 336 -9.60 -10.68 -11.01
CA THR A 336 -9.17 -10.62 -9.60
C THR A 336 -7.66 -10.50 -9.50
N GLY A 337 -7.18 -9.53 -8.71
CA GLY A 337 -5.75 -9.24 -8.56
C GLY A 337 -5.10 -8.60 -9.78
N GLY A 338 -5.89 -8.11 -10.75
CA GLY A 338 -5.36 -7.30 -11.85
C GLY A 338 -4.74 -5.99 -11.36
N PHE A 339 -3.70 -5.54 -12.05
CA PHE A 339 -3.02 -4.27 -11.77
C PHE A 339 -3.12 -3.35 -12.99
N ILE A 340 -3.18 -2.04 -12.75
CA ILE A 340 -3.05 -1.04 -13.79
C ILE A 340 -2.16 0.12 -13.34
N ASP A 341 -1.28 0.55 -14.25
CA ASP A 341 -0.40 1.69 -14.05
C ASP A 341 -1.05 2.91 -14.70
N ASP A 342 -1.46 3.89 -13.88
CA ASP A 342 -2.09 5.15 -14.28
C ASP A 342 -1.07 6.29 -14.13
N ASN A 343 -0.03 6.28 -14.97
CA ASN A 343 1.18 7.10 -14.87
C ASN A 343 1.97 6.88 -13.58
N SER A 344 1.72 7.70 -12.54
CA SER A 344 2.47 7.67 -11.27
C SER A 344 1.85 6.71 -10.26
N LEU A 345 0.58 6.36 -10.43
CA LEU A 345 -0.16 5.49 -9.53
C LEU A 345 -0.24 4.07 -10.08
N LYS A 346 0.04 3.11 -9.22
CA LYS A 346 -0.25 1.70 -9.47
C LYS A 346 -1.50 1.34 -8.70
N TRP A 347 -2.50 0.86 -9.42
CA TRP A 347 -3.77 0.42 -8.86
C TRP A 347 -3.82 -1.11 -8.87
N VAL A 348 -4.27 -1.70 -7.77
CA VAL A 348 -4.56 -3.13 -7.68
C VAL A 348 -6.04 -3.32 -7.40
N GLU A 349 -6.67 -4.28 -8.08
CA GLU A 349 -8.00 -4.73 -7.73
C GLU A 349 -8.01 -5.25 -6.28
N SER A 350 -8.94 -4.76 -5.49
CA SER A 350 -9.04 -5.11 -4.08
C SER A 350 -10.41 -5.70 -3.79
N ASN A 351 -10.39 -6.83 -3.07
CA ASN A 351 -11.62 -7.43 -2.58
C ASN A 351 -12.32 -6.45 -1.63
N VAL A 352 -13.59 -6.19 -1.92
CA VAL A 352 -14.46 -5.47 -1.01
C VAL A 352 -15.25 -6.44 -0.17
N TYR A 353 -15.31 -6.12 1.11
CA TYR A 353 -16.08 -6.87 2.07
C TYR A 353 -17.36 -6.08 2.32
N LYS A 354 -18.45 -6.79 2.61
CA LYS A 354 -19.68 -6.14 3.06
C LYS A 354 -19.75 -6.31 4.57
N LEU A 355 -19.95 -5.22 5.28
CA LEU A 355 -20.31 -5.23 6.69
C LEU A 355 -21.84 -5.23 6.76
N ILE A 356 -22.40 -6.28 7.31
CA ILE A 356 -23.84 -6.39 7.55
C ILE A 356 -24.08 -6.14 9.03
N LYS A 357 -24.92 -5.17 9.34
CA LYS A 357 -25.44 -4.93 10.68
C LYS A 357 -26.93 -5.20 10.66
N VAL A 358 -27.39 -6.09 11.52
CA VAL A 358 -28.82 -6.33 11.74
C VAL A 358 -29.19 -5.78 13.11
N TYR A 359 -30.19 -4.91 13.12
CA TYR A 359 -30.72 -4.27 14.30
C TYR A 359 -32.09 -4.87 14.60
N VAL A 360 -32.30 -5.35 15.82
CA VAL A 360 -33.59 -5.90 16.27
C VAL A 360 -34.07 -5.14 17.50
N ARG A 361 -35.27 -4.57 17.41
CA ARG A 361 -35.94 -3.89 18.52
C ARG A 361 -37.01 -4.78 19.12
N SER A 362 -37.04 -4.82 20.45
CA SER A 362 -38.15 -5.43 21.20
C SER A 362 -39.35 -4.47 21.29
N PRO A 363 -40.57 -4.97 21.60
CA PRO A 363 -41.76 -4.14 21.78
C PRO A 363 -41.63 -3.09 22.89
N SER A 364 -40.79 -3.37 23.90
CA SER A 364 -40.49 -2.47 25.01
C SER A 364 -39.51 -1.35 24.65
N CYS A 365 -38.89 -1.41 23.47
CA CYS A 365 -37.82 -0.52 23.04
C CYS A 365 -38.35 0.54 22.06
N GLY A 366 -38.48 1.79 22.52
CA GLY A 366 -38.98 2.91 21.72
C GLY A 366 -37.94 3.63 20.86
N SER A 367 -36.64 3.27 20.92
CA SER A 367 -35.56 4.00 20.25
C SER A 367 -34.48 3.08 19.66
N ASP A 368 -33.62 3.60 18.79
CA ASP A 368 -32.49 2.82 18.22
C ASP A 368 -31.46 2.39 19.28
N ALA A 369 -31.34 3.14 20.38
CA ALA A 369 -30.33 2.92 21.40
C ALA A 369 -30.50 1.61 22.20
N CYS A 370 -31.71 1.04 22.20
CA CYS A 370 -32.03 -0.22 22.88
C CYS A 370 -32.16 -1.41 21.92
N ALA A 371 -31.82 -1.24 20.63
CA ALA A 371 -31.81 -2.33 19.67
C ALA A 371 -30.66 -3.30 19.97
N TYR A 372 -30.94 -4.60 19.87
CA TYR A 372 -29.90 -5.61 19.78
C TYR A 372 -29.22 -5.52 18.42
N ILE A 373 -27.89 -5.47 18.39
CA ILE A 373 -27.11 -5.34 17.17
C ILE A 373 -26.25 -6.59 17.02
N THR A 374 -26.42 -7.29 15.91
CA THR A 374 -25.45 -8.30 15.46
C THR A 374 -24.75 -7.81 14.21
N THR A 375 -23.46 -8.08 14.12
CA THR A 375 -22.60 -7.63 13.03
C THR A 375 -21.89 -8.83 12.43
N ASN A 376 -21.89 -8.93 11.10
CA ASN A 376 -21.12 -9.94 10.38
C ASN A 376 -20.34 -9.29 9.24
N VAL A 377 -19.14 -9.81 9.01
CA VAL A 377 -18.28 -9.40 7.88
C VAL A 377 -18.28 -10.54 6.89
N VAL A 378 -18.70 -10.24 5.67
CA VAL A 378 -18.77 -11.23 4.60
C VAL A 378 -17.98 -10.74 3.40
N THR A 379 -17.30 -11.67 2.73
CA THR A 379 -16.63 -11.37 1.46
C THR A 379 -17.69 -11.09 0.41
N GLY A 380 -17.70 -9.90 -0.19
CA GLY A 380 -18.70 -9.49 -1.18
C GLY A 380 -18.55 -10.18 -2.54
N ARG A 381 -17.93 -11.36 -2.61
CA ARG A 381 -17.67 -12.03 -3.89
C ARG A 381 -19.00 -12.49 -4.48
N ASN A 382 -19.41 -11.85 -5.57
CA ASN A 382 -20.56 -12.27 -6.37
C ASN A 382 -20.36 -13.73 -6.80
N TYR A 383 -21.13 -14.65 -6.21
CA TYR A 383 -21.13 -16.07 -6.58
C TYR A 383 -21.83 -16.34 -7.91
N THR A 384 -22.03 -15.34 -8.77
CA THR A 384 -22.86 -15.43 -9.96
C THR A 384 -22.32 -16.35 -11.05
N THR A 385 -21.08 -16.86 -10.95
CA THR A 385 -20.56 -17.85 -11.90
C THR A 385 -19.59 -18.83 -11.23
N ARG A 386 -20.12 -19.84 -10.53
CA ARG A 386 -19.46 -21.14 -10.48
C ARG A 386 -20.21 -22.02 -11.50
N PRO A 387 -19.58 -22.46 -12.60
CA PRO A 387 -20.22 -23.36 -13.57
C PRO A 387 -20.64 -24.69 -12.94
#